data_AF-A0A7G2E9Y3-F1
#
_entry.id   AF-A0A7G2E9Y3-F1
#
_cell.length_a   1.000
_cell.length_b   1.000
_cell.length_c   1.000
_cell.angle_alpha   90.00
_cell.angle_beta   90.00
_cell.angle_gamma   90.00
#
_symmetry.space_group_name_H-M   'P 1'
#
loop_
_entity.id
_entity.type
_entity.pdbx_description
1 polymer ?
#
loop_
_entity_poly.entity_id
_entity_poly.type
_entity_poly.pdbx_seq_one_letter_code
_entity_poly.pdbx_strand_id
1 'polypeptide(L)'
;MAARNAGLSLPMRLQCNNATIMKKGTRFSSRVEDVIGETYLGIKIFRFHIQCTNCSFEMKFRTDPKNAGFIIESGATRLLLPD
;
A
#
# COMPACT_ATOMS: atom_id res chain seq x y z
N MET A 1 -15.83 5.43 12.80
CA MET A 1 -15.03 4.30 12.26
C MET A 1 -13.61 4.79 12.09
N ALA A 2 -12.66 4.25 12.86
CA ALA A 2 -11.36 4.90 13.08
C ALA A 2 -10.38 4.63 11.94
N ALA A 3 -10.24 5.60 11.02
CA ALA A 3 -9.06 5.68 10.16
C ALA A 3 -7.85 5.85 11.08
N ARG A 4 -7.00 4.83 11.15
CA ARG A 4 -5.81 4.84 12.00
C ARG A 4 -4.59 5.12 11.15
N ASN A 5 -3.70 5.97 11.61
CA ASN A 5 -2.43 6.20 10.92
C ASN A 5 -1.49 5.04 11.28
N ALA A 6 -0.99 4.34 10.27
CA ALA A 6 0.01 3.28 10.44
C ALA A 6 1.24 3.59 9.60
N GLY A 7 2.43 3.44 10.20
CA GLY A 7 3.68 3.47 9.47
C GLY A 7 3.90 2.14 8.76
N LEU A 8 4.11 2.17 7.44
CA LEU A 8 4.46 0.99 6.64
C LEU A 8 5.87 1.17 6.06
N SER A 9 6.69 0.13 6.15
CA SER A 9 7.95 0.03 5.42
C SER A 9 7.75 -0.81 4.16
N LEU A 10 8.12 -0.27 3.00
CA LEU A 10 7.99 -1.02 1.74
C LEU A 10 8.94 -2.22 1.69
N PRO A 11 8.44 -3.45 1.51
CA PRO A 11 9.29 -4.64 1.37
C PRO A 11 9.97 -4.74 -0.01
N MET A 12 9.54 -3.93 -0.98
CA MET A 12 9.95 -3.97 -2.39
C MET A 12 9.93 -2.57 -3.01
N ARG A 13 10.57 -2.41 -4.18
CA ARG A 13 10.54 -1.14 -4.90
C ARG A 13 9.16 -0.95 -5.55
N LEU A 14 8.60 0.24 -5.39
CA LEU A 14 7.34 0.63 -6.03
C LEU A 14 7.59 1.85 -6.89
N GLN A 15 7.00 1.88 -8.08
CA GLN A 15 7.01 3.07 -8.93
C GLN A 15 5.65 3.74 -8.82
N CYS A 16 5.62 5.01 -8.41
CA CYS A 16 4.41 5.82 -8.50
C CYS A 16 4.13 6.15 -9.97
N ASN A 17 2.86 6.34 -10.32
CA ASN A 17 2.43 6.68 -11.67
C ASN A 17 3.17 7.92 -12.23
N ASN A 18 3.56 8.86 -11.36
CA ASN A 18 4.31 10.06 -11.73
C ASN A 18 5.83 9.83 -11.81
N ALA A 19 6.25 8.64 -12.24
CA ALA A 19 7.64 8.19 -12.43
C ALA A 19 8.56 8.23 -11.19
N THR A 20 8.06 8.52 -9.99
CA THR A 20 8.87 8.46 -8.76
C THR A 20 9.04 7.03 -8.28
N ILE A 21 10.28 6.56 -8.13
CA ILE A 21 10.59 5.22 -7.63
C ILE A 21 10.86 5.27 -6.13
N MET A 22 10.03 4.57 -5.37
CA MET A 22 10.22 4.33 -3.94
C MET A 22 11.09 3.09 -3.76
N LYS A 23 12.15 3.23 -2.97
CA LYS A 23 13.10 2.15 -2.70
C LYS A 23 12.55 1.20 -1.63
N LYS A 24 13.08 -0.02 -1.61
CA LYS A 24 12.85 -0.96 -0.51
C LYS A 24 13.29 -0.30 0.82
N GLY A 25 12.50 -0.46 1.87
CA GLY A 25 12.77 0.08 3.20
C GLY A 25 12.33 1.53 3.42
N THR A 26 11.80 2.22 2.41
CA THR A 26 11.23 3.56 2.64
C THR A 26 10.00 3.46 3.54
N ARG A 27 10.01 4.26 4.62
CA ARG A 27 8.91 4.36 5.59
C ARG A 27 7.93 5.41 5.13
N PHE A 28 6.65 5.06 5.08
CA PHE A 28 5.58 5.99 4.78
C PHE A 28 4.53 5.97 5.88
N SER A 29 3.98 7.14 6.16
CA SER A 29 2.75 7.25 6.93
C SER A 29 1.59 6.94 6.02
N SER A 30 0.82 5.92 6.37
CA SER A 30 -0.37 5.50 5.64
C SER A 30 -1.61 5.65 6.51
N ARG A 31 -2.75 6.00 5.92
CA ARG A 31 -4.04 5.91 6.62
C ARG A 31 -4.64 4.55 6.33
N VAL A 32 -5.01 3.84 7.39
CA VAL A 32 -5.57 2.49 7.29
C VAL A 32 -7.06 2.57 7.55
N GLU A 33 -7.82 2.03 6.60
CA GLU A 33 -9.27 1.90 6.68
C GLU A 33 -9.67 0.43 6.57
N ASP A 34 -10.62 0.00 7.40
CA ASP A 34 -11.23 -1.32 7.34
C ASP A 34 -12.17 -1.39 6.12
N VAL A 35 -11.95 -2.34 5.20
CA VAL A 35 -12.87 -2.56 4.07
C VAL A 35 -14.06 -3.38 4.56
N ILE A 36 -15.16 -2.70 4.85
CA ILE A 36 -16.40 -3.33 5.31
C ILE A 36 -17.01 -4.12 4.13
N GLY A 37 -17.22 -5.41 4.32
CA GLY A 37 -17.82 -6.31 3.31
C GLY A 37 -16.82 -7.22 2.58
N GLU A 38 -15.52 -6.94 2.66
CA GLU A 38 -14.47 -7.82 2.13
C GLU A 38 -13.73 -8.50 3.29
N THR A 39 -14.14 -9.73 3.59
CA THR A 39 -13.41 -10.62 4.50
C THR A 39 -12.97 -11.85 3.75
N TYR A 40 -11.68 -12.16 3.84
CA TYR A 40 -11.12 -13.37 3.25
C TYR A 40 -11.03 -14.44 4.33
N LEU A 41 -11.86 -15.47 4.28
CA LEU A 41 -11.90 -16.56 5.28
C LEU A 41 -12.06 -16.05 6.73
N GLY A 42 -12.78 -14.92 6.92
CA GLY A 42 -12.94 -14.26 8.23
C GLY A 42 -11.83 -13.28 8.61
N ILE A 43 -10.78 -13.15 7.80
CA ILE A 43 -9.72 -12.14 7.96
C ILE A 43 -10.19 -10.83 7.32
N LYS A 44 -10.12 -9.73 8.07
CA LYS A 44 -10.46 -8.39 7.58
C LYS A 44 -9.42 -7.90 6.59
N ILE A 45 -9.87 -7.38 5.46
CA ILE A 45 -9.02 -6.71 4.49
C ILE A 45 -8.93 -5.22 4.86
N PHE A 46 -7.70 -4.72 4.93
CA PHE A 46 -7.42 -3.32 5.20
C PHE A 46 -6.98 -2.61 3.93
N ARG A 47 -7.51 -1.40 3.72
CA ARG A 47 -7.09 -0.48 2.68
C ARG A 47 -6.14 0.58 3.27
N PHE A 48 -4.98 0.72 2.65
CA PHE A 48 -3.94 1.66 3.01
C PHE A 48 -3.90 2.78 1.98
N HIS A 49 -4.03 4.01 2.46
CA HIS A 49 -3.89 5.22 1.69
C HIS A 49 -2.50 5.78 1.97
N ILE A 50 -1.63 5.73 0.98
CA ILE A 50 -0.24 6.18 1.07
C ILE A 50 -0.11 7.41 0.19
N GLN A 51 0.43 8.50 0.73
CA GLN A 51 0.77 9.66 -0.07
C GLN A 51 2.23 9.62 -0.46
N CYS A 52 2.51 9.77 -1.77
CA CYS A 52 3.86 9.91 -2.26
C CYS A 52 4.48 11.21 -1.73
N THR A 53 5.66 11.14 -1.13
CA THR A 53 6.36 12.33 -0.61
C THR A 53 6.79 13.31 -1.69
N ASN A 54 6.97 12.84 -2.93
CA ASN A 54 7.47 13.66 -4.03
C ASN A 54 6.36 14.25 -4.90
N CYS A 55 5.24 13.53 -5.05
CA CYS A 55 4.18 13.91 -5.99
C CYS A 55 2.86 14.23 -5.27
N SER A 56 2.80 14.04 -3.95
CA SER A 56 1.57 14.18 -3.13
C SER A 56 0.39 13.36 -3.64
N PHE A 57 0.65 12.38 -4.51
CA PHE A 57 -0.36 11.54 -5.12
C PHE A 57 -0.83 10.49 -4.12
N GLU A 58 -2.15 10.30 -4.03
CA GLU A 58 -2.74 9.27 -3.18
C GLU A 58 -2.68 7.91 -3.89
N MET A 59 -1.98 6.97 -3.28
CA MET A 59 -1.84 5.59 -3.72
C MET A 59 -2.63 4.70 -2.78
N LYS A 60 -3.42 3.79 -3.35
CA LYS A 60 -4.31 2.91 -2.58
C LYS A 60 -3.82 1.48 -2.69
N PHE A 61 -3.65 0.85 -1.54
CA PHE A 61 -3.23 -0.55 -1.43
C PHE A 61 -4.23 -1.32 -0.59
N ARG A 62 -4.46 -2.57 -0.92
CA ARG A 62 -5.18 -3.52 -0.06
C ARG A 62 -4.22 -4.59 0.43
N THR A 63 -4.47 -5.06 1.63
CA THR A 63 -3.79 -6.25 2.15
C THR A 63 -4.38 -7.50 1.51
N ASP A 64 -3.52 -8.40 1.05
CA ASP A 64 -3.92 -9.69 0.54
C ASP A 64 -3.51 -10.78 1.53
N PRO A 65 -4.45 -11.27 2.37
CA PRO A 65 -4.14 -12.30 3.36
C PRO A 65 -3.77 -13.64 2.72
N LYS A 66 -4.15 -13.88 1.45
CA LYS A 66 -3.84 -15.12 0.74
C LYS A 66 -2.35 -15.24 0.38
N ASN A 67 -1.74 -14.18 -0.11
CA ASN A 67 -0.35 -14.15 -0.53
C ASN A 67 0.58 -13.46 0.48
N ALA A 68 0.07 -13.13 1.69
CA ALA A 68 0.78 -12.33 2.70
C ALA A 68 1.40 -11.05 2.09
N GLY A 69 0.67 -10.44 1.15
CA GLY A 69 1.18 -9.39 0.29
C GLY A 69 0.31 -8.14 0.30
N PHE A 70 0.64 -7.23 -0.60
CA PHE A 70 -0.16 -6.03 -0.86
C PHE A 70 -0.58 -6.03 -2.33
N ILE A 71 -1.86 -5.79 -2.56
CA ILE A 71 -2.42 -5.56 -3.88
C ILE A 71 -2.50 -4.04 -4.07
N ILE A 72 -1.98 -3.58 -5.19
CA ILE A 72 -2.06 -2.17 -5.56
C ILE A 72 -3.39 -1.95 -6.26
N GLU A 73 -4.24 -1.09 -5.70
CA GLU A 73 -5.49 -0.70 -6.37
C GLU A 73 -5.28 0.43 -7.36
N SER A 74 -4.51 1.45 -6.97
CA SER A 74 -4.30 2.61 -7.82
C SER A 74 -3.06 3.42 -7.41
N GLY A 75 -2.48 4.13 -8.39
CA GLY A 75 -1.43 5.13 -8.19
C GLY A 75 0.00 4.58 -8.14
N ALA A 76 0.18 3.27 -8.16
CA ALA A 76 1.48 2.64 -8.07
C ALA A 76 1.61 1.41 -8.97
N THR A 77 2.84 1.02 -9.24
CA THR A 77 3.18 -0.23 -9.91
C THR A 77 4.31 -0.90 -9.13
N ARG A 78 4.17 -2.21 -8.89
CA ARG A 78 5.23 -3.00 -8.27
C ARG A 78 6.35 -3.20 -9.28
N LEU A 79 7.57 -2.82 -8.90
CA LEU A 79 8.75 -3.07 -9.72
C LEU A 79 9.32 -4.44 -9.34
N LEU A 80 9.31 -5.38 -10.28
CA LEU A 80 9.77 -6.77 -10.11
C LEU A 80 11.24 -6.98 -10.53
N LEU A 81 12.06 -5.93 -10.57
CA LEU A 81 13.46 -6.07 -10.97
C LEU A 81 14.20 -7.01 -9.99
N PRO A 82 14.94 -8.02 -10.49
CA PRO A 82 15.90 -8.75 -9.69
C PRO A 82 17.03 -7.79 -9.28
N ASP A 83 17.48 -7.89 -8.03
CA ASP A 83 18.64 -7.18 -7.50
C ASP A 83 19.93 -7.91 -7.92
#